data_AF-A0A927AMK0-F1
#
_entry.id   AF-A0A927AMK0-F1
#
_cell.length_a   1.000
_cell.length_b   1.000
_cell.length_c   1.000
_cell.angle_alpha   90.00
_cell.angle_beta   90.00
_cell.angle_gamma   90.00
#
_symmetry.space_group_name_H-M   'P 1'
#
loop_
_entity.id
_entity.type
_entity.pdbx_description
1 polymer ?
#
loop_
_entity_poly.entity_id
_entity_poly.type
_entity_poly.pdbx_seq_one_letter_code
_entity_poly.pdbx_strand_id
1 'polypeptide(L)' 'MNEPTYTAIPDTSDSNYWEFTTSDRSTTFVPKDKELHQELKRKAWVLIQASLNKKNRKGHY' A
#
# COMPACT_ATOMS: atom_id res chain seq x y z
N MET A 1 9.13 22.06 6.41
CA MET A 1 7.91 21.26 6.64
C MET A 1 8.33 19.81 6.57
N ASN A 2 8.01 18.99 7.58
CA ASN A 2 8.31 17.55 7.53
C ASN A 2 7.33 16.90 6.56
N GLU A 3 7.80 16.49 5.40
CA GLU A 3 7.01 15.67 4.49
C GLU A 3 6.63 14.36 5.20
N PRO A 4 5.36 13.93 5.17
CA PRO A 4 4.95 12.67 5.76
C PRO A 4 5.69 11.54 5.05
N THR A 5 6.67 10.95 5.74
CA THR A 5 7.40 9.78 5.24
C THR A 5 6.50 8.57 5.43
N TYR A 6 5.67 8.27 4.45
CA TYR A 6 4.84 7.07 4.47
C TYR A 6 5.75 5.84 4.35
N THR A 7 5.68 4.94 5.33
CA THR A 7 6.44 3.68 5.35
C THR A 7 5.61 2.47 4.92
N ALA A 8 4.29 2.63 4.87
CA ALA A 8 3.30 1.67 4.38
C ALA A 8 2.13 2.42 3.71
N ILE A 9 1.33 1.72 2.89
CA ILE A 9 0.11 2.28 2.31
C ILE A 9 -0.88 2.52 3.47
N PRO A 10 -1.25 3.78 3.77
CA PRO A 10 -2.17 4.09 4.86
C PRO A 10 -3.62 3.77 4.46
N ASP A 11 -4.50 3.76 5.47
CA ASP A 11 -5.94 3.60 5.26
C ASP A 11 -6.52 4.69 4.34
N THR A 12 -7.60 4.37 3.62
CA THR A 12 -8.28 5.32 2.71
C THR A 12 -8.84 6.56 3.41
N SER A 13 -8.86 6.57 4.75
CA SER A 13 -9.19 7.72 5.58
C SER A 13 -8.11 8.83 5.56
N ASP A 14 -6.86 8.50 5.18
CA ASP A 14 -5.78 9.48 5.14
C ASP A 14 -5.88 10.40 3.92
N SER A 15 -6.36 11.63 4.15
CA SER A 15 -6.56 12.64 3.10
C SER A 15 -5.26 13.30 2.63
N ASN A 16 -4.12 13.04 3.28
CA ASN A 16 -2.81 13.51 2.82
C ASN A 16 -2.21 12.55 1.80
N TYR A 17 -2.55 11.27 1.87
CA TYR A 17 -2.13 10.24 0.94
C TYR A 17 -3.15 9.98 -0.17
N TRP A 18 -4.43 9.89 0.20
CA TRP A 18 -5.53 9.61 -0.70
C TRP A 18 -6.23 10.89 -1.14
N GLU A 19 -6.59 10.91 -2.41
CA GLU A 19 -7.51 11.85 -3.02
C GLU A 19 -8.76 11.07 -3.42
N PHE A 20 -9.93 11.58 -3.07
CA PHE A 20 -11.19 10.94 -3.43
C PHE A 20 -11.82 11.71 -4.59
N THR A 21 -12.20 10.97 -5.62
CA THR A 21 -13.00 11.50 -6.73
C THR A 21 -14.41 10.94 -6.58
N THR A 22 -15.37 11.81 -6.32
CA THR A 22 -16.78 11.43 -6.28
C THR A 22 -17.37 11.57 -7.69
N SER A 23 -17.79 10.47 -8.28
CA SER A 23 -18.70 10.47 -9.42
C SER A 23 -20.11 10.17 -8.94
N ASP A 24 -21.12 10.56 -9.71
CA ASP A 24 -22.57 10.49 -9.41
C ASP A 24 -23.06 9.16 -8.78
N ARG A 25 -22.29 8.07 -8.96
CA ARG A 25 -22.60 6.73 -8.43
C ARG A 25 -21.50 6.05 -7.61
N SER A 26 -20.28 6.61 -7.55
CA SER A 26 -19.14 5.95 -6.90
C SER A 26 -18.10 6.94 -6.38
N THR A 27 -17.53 6.63 -5.22
CA THR A 27 -16.33 7.30 -4.71
C THR A 27 -15.11 6.44 -5.03
N THR A 28 -14.16 6.98 -5.79
CA THR A 28 -12.89 6.32 -6.11
C THR A 28 -11.78 6.98 -5.31
N PHE A 29 -10.96 6.18 -4.63
CA PHE A 29 -9.78 6.66 -3.91
C PHE A 29 -8.54 6.46 -4.78
N VAL A 30 -7.88 7.57 -5.11
CA VAL A 30 -6.64 7.59 -5.89
C VAL A 30 -5.52 8.16 -5.02
N PRO A 31 -4.32 7.56 -5.02
CA PRO A 31 -3.21 8.11 -4.27
C PRO A 31 -2.74 9.42 -4.92
N LYS A 32 -2.48 10.44 -4.12
CA LYS A 32 -1.94 11.73 -4.58
C LYS A 32 -0.57 11.55 -5.24
N ASP A 33 0.28 10.75 -4.61
CA ASP A 33 1.60 10.39 -5.12
C ASP A 33 1.61 8.94 -5.61
N LYS A 34 1.53 8.78 -6.94
CA LYS A 34 1.49 7.47 -7.58
C LYS A 34 2.82 6.74 -7.47
N GLU A 35 3.95 7.46 -7.48
CA GLU A 35 5.28 6.86 -7.40
C GLU A 35 5.54 6.29 -6.02
N LEU A 36 5.23 7.07 -4.98
CA LEU A 36 5.27 6.63 -3.59
C LEU A 36 4.34 5.44 -3.37
N HIS A 37 3.12 5.48 -3.93
CA HIS A 37 2.19 4.36 -3.84
C HIS A 37 2.75 3.07 -4.45
N GLN A 38 3.38 3.17 -5.62
CA GLN A 38 4.03 2.02 -6.24
C GLN A 38 5.19 1.48 -5.41
N GLU A 39 6.02 2.36 -4.85
CA GLU A 39 7.13 1.94 -3.99
C GLU A 39 6.62 1.17 -2.77
N LEU A 40 5.62 1.72 -2.07
CA LEU A 40 5.03 1.09 -0.89
C LEU A 40 4.38 -0.26 -1.23
N LYS A 41 3.70 -0.34 -2.39
CA LYS A 41 3.13 -1.59 -2.88
C LYS A 41 4.20 -2.64 -3.17
N ARG A 42 5.32 -2.26 -3.80
CA ARG A 42 6.46 -3.17 -4.03
C ARG A 42 7.06 -3.64 -2.71
N LYS A 43 7.31 -2.74 -1.75
CA LYS A 43 7.82 -3.09 -0.42
C LYS A 43 6.90 -4.08 0.30
N ALA A 44 5.60 -3.82 0.30
CA ALA A 44 4.61 -4.73 0.88
C ALA A 44 4.60 -6.10 0.20
N TRP A 45 4.68 -6.14 -1.12
CA TRP A 45 4.69 -7.39 -1.88
C TRP A 45 5.95 -8.23 -1.60
N VAL A 46 7.12 -7.60 -1.50
CA VAL A 46 8.38 -8.27 -1.10
C VAL A 46 8.25 -8.88 0.29
N LEU A 47 7.66 -8.17 1.25
CA LEU A 47 7.43 -8.69 2.61
C LEU A 47 6.47 -9.90 2.60
N ILE A 48 5.39 -9.81 1.83
CA ILE A 48 4.44 -10.92 1.66
C ILE A 48 5.17 -12.13 1.05
N GLN A 49 5.91 -11.97 -0.04
CA GLN A 49 6.68 -13.05 -0.67
C GLN A 49 7.70 -13.67 0.29
N ALA A 50 8.44 -12.85 1.04
CA ALA A 50 9.39 -13.35 2.05
C ALA A 50 8.69 -14.17 3.14
N SER A 51 7.49 -13.74 3.57
CA SER A 51 6.68 -14.48 4.56
C SER A 51 6.16 -15.81 4.02
N LEU A 52 5.77 -15.86 2.74
CA LEU A 52 5.28 -17.06 2.07
C LEU A 52 6.40 -18.08 1.87
N ASN A 53 7.60 -17.64 1.46
CA ASN A 53 8.75 -18.52 1.26
C ASN A 53 9.19 -19.20 2.57
N LYS A 54 9.08 -18.51 3.71
CA LYS A 54 9.34 -19.10 5.03
C LYS A 54 8.34 -20.19 5.44
N LYS A 55 7.09 -20.12 5.00
CA LYS A 55 6.05 -21.11 5.37
C LYS A 55 6.20 -22.43 4.62
N ASN A 56 6.73 -22.42 3.40
CA ASN A 56 6.92 -23.63 2.58
C ASN A 56 8.11 -24.50 3.03
N ARG A 57 8.96 -24.04 3.96
CA ARG A 57 10.12 -24.80 4.44
C ARG A 57 9.82 -25.73 5.64
N LYS A 58 8.58 -25.81 6.11
CA LYS A 58 8.16 -26.66 7.25
C LYS A 58 7.26 -27.84 6.88
N GLY A 59 7.18 -28.19 5.59
CA GLY A 59 6.28 -29.24 5.09
C GLY A 59 6.98 -30.46 4.49
N HIS A 60 8.16 -30.85 5.00
CA HIS A 60 8.81 -32.11 4.61
C HIS A 60 9.36 -32.78 5.88
N TYR A 61 8.56 -33.65 6.47
CA TYR A 61 8.97 -34.72 7.38
C TYR A 61 8.05 -35.92 7.14
#